data_AF-A0A0M2XPX9-F1
#
_entry.id   AF-A0A0M2XPX9-F1
#
_cell.length_a   1.000
_cell.length_b   1.000
_cell.length_c   1.000
_cell.angle_alpha   90.00
_cell.angle_beta   90.00
_cell.angle_gamma   90.00
#
_symmetry.space_group_name_H-M   'P 1'
#
loop_
_entity.id
_entity.type
_entity.pdbx_description
1 polymer ?
#
loop_
_entity_poly.entity_id
_entity_poly.type
_entity_poly.pdbx_seq_one_letter_code
_entity_poly.pdbx_strand_id
1 'polypeptide(L)'
;MDLRRSKLQKMGYVALLAFLLYGCVSQKENKKLTWYQHQIIEQLVPETDSSYRVQIGIMAATFWLDNQDGQLTKKLNLLQQSYTQRNKVDVAVQQGTNKIIRVTKSE
;
A
#
# COMPACT_ATOMS: atom_id res chain seq x y z
N MET A 1 34.43 33.68 -36.74
CA MET A 1 34.62 32.94 -35.46
C MET A 1 33.28 32.33 -35.00
N ASP A 2 32.43 31.86 -35.91
CA ASP A 2 31.00 31.62 -35.60
C ASP A 2 30.59 30.15 -35.44
N LEU A 3 31.42 29.19 -35.85
CA LEU A 3 31.07 27.76 -35.78
C LEU A 3 31.10 27.16 -34.35
N ARG A 4 31.81 27.79 -33.40
CA ARG A 4 31.91 27.27 -32.02
C ARG A 4 30.70 27.63 -31.15
N ARG A 5 30.03 28.77 -31.40
CA ARG A 5 28.87 29.21 -30.60
C ARG A 5 27.63 28.37 -30.85
N SER A 6 27.38 27.94 -32.09
CA SER A 6 26.19 27.13 -32.41
C SER A 6 26.28 25.68 -31.88
N LYS A 7 27.49 25.10 -31.81
CA LYS A 7 27.70 23.77 -31.19
C LYS A 7 27.45 23.79 -29.68
N LEU A 8 27.86 24.85 -28.99
CA LEU A 8 27.60 25.00 -27.55
C LEU A 8 26.10 25.14 -27.24
N GLN A 9 25.35 25.89 -28.05
CA GLN A 9 23.90 25.99 -27.89
C GLN A 9 23.20 24.65 -28.12
N LYS A 10 23.60 23.88 -29.14
CA LYS A 10 23.02 22.56 -29.42
C LYS A 10 23.30 21.54 -28.30
N MET A 11 24.50 21.56 -27.71
CA MET A 11 24.82 20.72 -26.55
C MET A 11 24.01 21.11 -25.30
N GLY A 12 23.78 22.40 -25.07
CA GLY A 12 22.94 22.88 -23.97
C GLY A 12 21.49 22.37 -24.08
N TYR A 13 20.92 22.38 -25.28
CA TYR A 13 19.57 21.85 -25.51
C TYR A 13 19.47 20.34 -25.30
N VAL A 14 20.48 19.56 -25.71
CA VAL A 14 20.49 18.10 -25.49
C VAL A 14 20.62 17.76 -24.00
N ALA A 15 21.43 18.53 -23.25
CA ALA A 15 21.56 18.35 -21.80
C ALA A 15 20.26 18.68 -21.05
N LEU A 16 19.56 19.74 -21.47
CA LEU A 16 18.26 20.13 -20.90
C LEU A 16 17.19 19.06 -21.17
N LEU A 17 17.17 18.49 -22.38
CA LEU A 17 16.22 17.44 -22.76
C LEU A 17 16.47 16.14 -21.99
N ALA A 18 17.74 15.78 -21.76
CA ALA A 18 18.10 14.63 -20.94
C ALA A 18 17.63 14.81 -19.49
N PHE A 19 17.81 15.99 -18.89
CA PHE A 19 17.36 16.27 -17.52
C PHE A 19 15.84 16.15 -17.35
N LEU A 20 15.05 16.55 -18.35
CA LEU A 20 13.60 16.40 -18.33
C LEU A 20 13.15 14.92 -18.40
N LEU A 21 13.90 14.07 -19.10
CA LEU A 21 13.57 12.64 -19.23
C LEU A 21 13.99 11.81 -18.00
N TYR A 22 15.02 12.21 -17.26
CA TYR A 22 15.41 11.55 -16.01
C TYR A 22 14.50 11.89 -14.81
N GLY A 23 13.65 12.92 -14.92
CA GLY A 23 12.69 13.29 -13.87
C GLY A 23 11.55 12.29 -13.64
N CYS A 24 11.36 11.31 -14.53
CA CYS A 24 10.35 10.28 -14.44
C CYS A 24 10.85 8.97 -13.80
N VAL A 25 11.91 9.03 -12.98
CA VAL A 25 12.27 7.91 -12.10
C VAL A 25 11.17 7.81 -11.04
N SER A 26 10.21 6.92 -11.33
CA SER A 26 9.11 6.50 -10.45
C SER A 26 9.60 6.41 -9.00
N GLN A 27 9.16 7.36 -8.17
CA GLN A 27 9.26 7.20 -6.73
C GLN A 27 8.50 5.92 -6.40
N LYS A 28 9.23 4.85 -6.04
CA LYS A 28 8.63 3.70 -5.36
C LYS A 28 7.89 4.28 -4.17
N GLU A 29 6.56 4.33 -4.28
CA GLU A 29 5.68 4.83 -3.25
C GLU A 29 5.99 4.03 -1.98
N ASN A 30 6.70 4.67 -1.05
CA ASN A 30 7.00 4.08 0.24
C ASN A 30 5.69 4.16 1.02
N LYS A 31 4.81 3.17 0.80
CA LYS A 31 3.47 3.11 1.37
C LYS A 31 3.61 3.17 2.88
N LYS A 32 3.43 4.36 3.45
CA LYS A 32 3.42 4.54 4.90
C LYS A 32 2.28 3.71 5.46
N LEU A 33 2.58 2.95 6.51
CA LEU A 33 1.64 2.02 7.13
C LEU A 33 1.26 2.54 8.51
N THR A 34 -0.03 2.51 8.82
CA THR A 34 -0.58 2.69 10.16
C THR A 34 -0.83 1.30 10.75
N TRP A 35 -0.27 1.02 11.92
CA TRP A 35 -0.41 -0.27 12.59
C TRP A 35 -1.44 -0.20 13.71
N TYR A 36 -2.37 -1.15 13.70
CA TYR A 36 -3.31 -1.40 14.78
C TYR A 36 -2.91 -2.69 15.49
N GLN A 37 -2.46 -2.58 16.73
CA GLN A 37 -1.85 -3.68 17.48
C GLN A 37 -2.86 -4.37 18.39
N HIS A 38 -2.69 -5.67 18.64
CA HIS A 38 -3.49 -6.47 19.59
C HIS A 38 -5.00 -6.41 19.36
N GLN A 39 -5.41 -6.36 18.09
CA GLN A 39 -6.82 -6.20 17.72
C GLN A 39 -7.53 -7.54 17.61
N ILE A 40 -8.84 -7.53 17.88
CA ILE A 40 -9.73 -8.64 17.57
C ILE A 40 -10.64 -8.21 16.42
N ILE A 41 -10.82 -9.07 15.43
CA ILE A 41 -11.74 -8.80 14.32
C ILE A 41 -13.17 -9.03 14.80
N GLU A 42 -14.01 -7.99 14.67
CA GLU A 42 -15.41 -8.04 15.09
C GLU A 42 -16.34 -8.42 13.94
N GLN A 43 -15.98 -8.08 12.71
CA GLN A 43 -16.73 -8.46 11.52
C GLN A 43 -15.81 -8.74 10.35
N LEU A 44 -16.19 -9.75 9.56
CA LEU A 44 -15.53 -10.12 8.33
C LEU A 44 -16.62 -10.48 7.30
N VAL A 45 -16.88 -9.55 6.38
CA VAL A 45 -17.98 -9.65 5.42
C VAL A 45 -17.42 -9.73 4.00
N PRO A 46 -17.72 -10.77 3.21
CA PRO A 46 -17.37 -10.80 1.80
C PRO A 46 -18.19 -9.76 1.04
N GLU A 47 -17.52 -9.01 0.16
CA GLU A 47 -18.16 -7.99 -0.68
C GLU A 47 -18.06 -8.36 -2.16
N THR A 48 -16.96 -9.00 -2.55
CA THR A 48 -16.80 -9.67 -3.85
C THR A 48 -16.03 -10.97 -3.65
N ASP A 49 -15.84 -11.74 -4.72
CA ASP A 49 -14.99 -12.95 -4.71
C ASP A 49 -13.53 -12.68 -4.29
N SER A 50 -13.09 -11.42 -4.31
CA SER A 50 -11.69 -11.04 -4.05
C SER A 50 -11.51 -9.91 -3.05
N SER A 51 -12.59 -9.45 -2.40
CA SER A 51 -12.56 -8.34 -1.44
C SER A 51 -13.45 -8.60 -0.22
N TYR A 52 -12.93 -8.24 0.95
CA TYR A 52 -13.62 -8.38 2.23
C TYR A 52 -13.64 -7.04 2.96
N ARG A 53 -14.80 -6.74 3.53
CA ARG A 53 -14.96 -5.69 4.53
C ARG A 53 -14.64 -6.24 5.91
N VAL A 54 -13.80 -5.51 6.64
CA VAL A 54 -13.26 -5.93 7.94
C VAL A 54 -13.53 -4.85 8.97
N GLN A 55 -14.13 -5.22 10.10
CA GLN A 55 -14.24 -4.35 11.27
C GLN A 55 -13.23 -4.80 12.32
N ILE A 56 -12.39 -3.86 12.77
CA ILE A 56 -11.28 -4.11 13.69
C ILE A 56 -11.65 -3.53 15.06
N GLY A 57 -11.77 -4.38 16.07
CA GLY A 57 -12.13 -4.00 17.43
C GLY A 57 -13.43 -3.18 17.52
N ILE A 58 -13.52 -2.34 18.55
CA ILE A 58 -14.65 -1.40 18.73
C ILE A 58 -14.54 -0.14 17.83
N MET A 59 -13.69 -0.16 16.82
CA MET A 59 -13.49 1.01 15.97
C MET A 59 -14.75 1.26 15.12
N ALA A 60 -15.11 2.54 14.99
CA ALA A 60 -16.16 2.99 14.07
C ALA A 60 -15.71 2.96 12.59
N ALA A 61 -14.46 2.58 12.33
CA ALA A 61 -13.87 2.54 11.00
C ALA A 61 -14.05 1.17 10.33
N THR A 62 -14.37 1.21 9.05
CA THR A 62 -14.48 0.04 8.18
C THR A 62 -13.23 -0.07 7.32
N PHE A 63 -12.62 -1.26 7.29
CA PHE A 63 -11.42 -1.57 6.52
C PHE A 63 -11.70 -2.55 5.38
N TRP A 64 -10.79 -2.57 4.40
CA TRP A 64 -10.92 -3.36 3.18
C TRP A 64 -9.69 -4.24 2.96
N LEU A 65 -9.92 -5.52 2.69
CA LEU A 65 -8.88 -6.49 2.33
C LEU A 65 -9.12 -6.98 0.91
N ASP A 66 -8.15 -6.74 0.02
CA ASP A 66 -8.22 -7.15 -1.39
C ASP A 66 -7.03 -8.04 -1.78
N ASN A 67 -7.17 -8.79 -2.87
CA ASN A 67 -6.11 -9.62 -3.43
C ASN A 67 -5.06 -8.82 -4.24
N GLN A 68 -4.24 -7.99 -3.57
CA GLN A 68 -3.22 -7.21 -4.27
C GLN A 68 -1.90 -7.94 -4.52
N ASP A 69 -1.55 -8.91 -3.69
CA ASP A 69 -0.20 -9.51 -3.65
C ASP A 69 -0.24 -11.04 -3.62
N GLY A 70 -1.37 -11.65 -3.96
CA GLY A 70 -1.55 -13.10 -3.89
C GLY A 70 -1.57 -13.66 -2.46
N GLN A 71 -1.51 -12.80 -1.43
CA GLN A 71 -1.52 -13.23 -0.03
C GLN A 71 -2.90 -13.10 0.62
N LEU A 72 -3.95 -12.92 -0.18
CA LEU A 72 -5.33 -12.79 0.32
C LEU A 72 -5.69 -13.95 1.26
N THR A 73 -5.51 -15.19 0.81
CA THR A 73 -5.86 -16.38 1.60
C THR A 73 -5.16 -16.44 2.94
N LYS A 74 -3.87 -16.08 2.99
CA LYS A 74 -3.08 -16.07 4.22
C LYS A 74 -3.60 -15.02 5.21
N LYS A 75 -3.85 -13.79 4.72
CA LYS A 75 -4.39 -12.68 5.52
C LYS A 75 -5.79 -13.02 6.00
N LEU A 76 -6.64 -13.53 5.12
CA LEU A 76 -8.02 -13.91 5.42
C LEU A 76 -8.08 -15.01 6.48
N ASN A 77 -7.20 -16.02 6.42
CA ASN A 77 -7.15 -17.07 7.44
C ASN A 77 -6.86 -16.50 8.84
N LEU A 78 -5.90 -15.57 8.96
CA LEU A 78 -5.61 -14.90 10.24
C LEU A 78 -6.79 -14.06 10.74
N LEU A 79 -7.44 -13.32 9.85
CA LEU A 79 -8.62 -12.52 10.20
C LEU A 79 -9.81 -13.40 10.60
N GLN A 80 -10.03 -14.51 9.89
CA GLN A 80 -11.06 -15.50 10.21
C GLN A 80 -10.80 -16.13 11.58
N GLN A 81 -9.55 -16.54 11.86
CA GLN A 81 -9.16 -17.05 13.17
C GLN A 81 -9.39 -16.01 14.26
N SER A 82 -9.03 -14.75 14.02
CA SER A 82 -9.32 -13.66 14.97
C SER A 82 -10.81 -13.49 15.21
N TYR A 83 -11.63 -13.49 14.14
CA TYR A 83 -13.07 -13.36 14.22
C TYR A 83 -13.73 -14.52 15.00
N THR A 84 -13.38 -15.76 14.68
CA THR A 84 -14.04 -16.94 15.26
C THR A 84 -13.46 -17.37 16.61
N GLN A 85 -12.15 -17.20 16.82
CA GLN A 85 -11.44 -17.70 18.00
C GLN A 85 -11.01 -16.58 18.94
N ARG A 86 -11.28 -15.31 18.60
CA ARG A 86 -10.87 -14.12 19.35
C ARG A 86 -9.35 -13.99 19.50
N ASN A 87 -8.57 -14.62 18.61
CA ASN A 87 -7.12 -14.48 18.56
C ASN A 87 -6.74 -13.04 18.20
N LYS A 88 -5.77 -12.47 18.92
CA LYS A 88 -5.29 -11.12 18.65
C LYS A 88 -4.42 -11.10 17.39
N VAL A 89 -4.60 -10.06 16.58
CA VAL A 89 -3.83 -9.81 15.36
C VAL A 89 -3.35 -8.36 15.31
N ASP A 90 -2.22 -8.16 14.65
CA ASP A 90 -1.77 -6.82 14.26
C ASP A 90 -2.13 -6.58 12.81
N VAL A 91 -2.73 -5.43 12.53
CA VAL A 91 -3.20 -5.06 11.19
C VAL A 91 -2.49 -3.79 10.72
N ALA A 92 -1.79 -3.89 9.61
CA ALA A 92 -1.19 -2.74 8.93
C ALA A 92 -2.13 -2.23 7.83
N VAL A 93 -2.49 -0.96 7.92
CA VAL A 93 -3.35 -0.26 6.96
C VAL A 93 -2.52 0.78 6.21
N GLN A 94 -2.74 0.92 4.91
CA GLN A 94 -2.08 1.96 4.12
C GLN A 94 -2.57 3.34 4.57
N GLN A 95 -1.63 4.23 4.94
CA GLN A 95 -1.94 5.56 5.44
C GLN A 95 -2.77 6.35 4.43
N GLY A 96 -3.76 7.10 4.91
CA GLY A 96 -4.69 7.86 4.07
C GLY A 96 -5.75 7.01 3.38
N THR A 97 -5.80 5.70 3.67
CA THR A 97 -6.80 4.77 3.15
C THR A 97 -7.27 3.86 4.29
N ASN A 98 -8.32 3.09 4.03
CA ASN A 98 -8.75 2.01 4.93
C ASN A 98 -8.33 0.61 4.41
N LYS A 99 -7.28 0.56 3.59
CA LYS A 99 -6.86 -0.68 2.96
C LYS A 99 -5.86 -1.46 3.80
N ILE A 100 -6.21 -2.70 4.14
CA ILE A 100 -5.35 -3.63 4.86
C ILE A 100 -4.26 -4.13 3.91
N ILE A 101 -3.00 -3.89 4.29
CA ILE A 101 -1.83 -4.34 3.54
C ILE A 101 -1.24 -5.60 4.17
N ARG A 102 -1.21 -5.69 5.51
CA ARG A 102 -0.56 -6.80 6.22
C ARG A 102 -1.35 -7.19 7.46
N VAL A 103 -1.35 -8.48 7.77
CA VAL A 103 -1.93 -9.06 8.98
C VAL A 103 -0.92 -10.04 9.57
N THR A 104 -0.63 -9.92 10.86
CA THR A 104 0.24 -10.83 11.60
C THR A 104 -0.44 -11.27 12.88
N LYS A 105 -0.02 -12.41 13.44
CA LYS A 105 -0.42 -12.77 14.80
C LYS A 105 0.15 -11.74 15.76
N SER A 106 -0.63 -11.38 16.77
CA SER A 106 -0.17 -10.55 17.88
C SER A 106 0.32 -11.48 19.00
N GLU A 107 1.40 -11.12 19.69
CA GLU A 107 1.94 -11.88 20.83
C GLU A 107 1.12 -11.65 22.12
#